data_AF-D5A960-F1
#
_entry.id   AF-D5A960-F1
#
_cell.length_a   1.000
_cell.length_b   1.000
_cell.length_c   1.000
_cell.angle_alpha   90.00
_cell.angle_beta   90.00
_cell.angle_gamma   90.00
#
_symmetry.space_group_name_H-M   'P 1'
#
loop_
_entity.id
_entity.type
_entity.pdbx_description
1 polymer ?
#
loop_
_entity_poly.entity_id
_entity_poly.type
_entity_poly.pdbx_seq_one_letter_code
_entity_poly.pdbx_strand_id
1 'polypeptide(L)'
;MDGLAELLSLDVRGCSKLEELPGIETLVSLTRLVASGCVKLKSIRGLRQLTKLLGVTIKGCSDLEEVEGIQHCMSLEYLDVTGCPKLRWSAGVVEQLRQRSALRLTDSIPSTSSPGSRGGGSSISRSSLCFCMI
;
A
#
# COMPACT_ATOMS: atom_id res chain seq x y z
N MET A 1 21.73 -1.00 -3.30
CA MET A 1 20.68 -1.84 -3.91
C MET A 1 20.17 -1.07 -5.12
N ASP A 2 20.95 -1.06 -6.21
CA ASP A 2 20.81 -0.04 -7.27
C ASP A 2 20.20 -0.61 -8.56
N GLY A 3 19.49 -1.74 -8.46
CA GLY A 3 18.98 -2.49 -9.59
C GLY A 3 17.45 -2.61 -9.69
N LEU A 4 16.67 -1.97 -8.81
CA LEU A 4 15.20 -2.09 -8.82
C LEU A 4 14.47 -0.86 -9.37
N ALA A 5 15.17 0.11 -9.97
CA ALA A 5 14.56 1.31 -10.54
C ALA A 5 13.53 1.03 -11.65
N GLU A 6 13.60 -0.15 -12.27
CA GLU A 6 12.67 -0.62 -13.31
C GLU A 6 11.58 -1.56 -12.79
N LEU A 7 11.50 -1.77 -11.47
CA LEU A 7 10.49 -2.65 -10.90
C LEU A 7 9.10 -2.03 -11.06
N LEU A 8 8.21 -2.74 -11.75
CA LEU A 8 6.83 -2.29 -11.97
C LEU A 8 5.86 -2.76 -10.88
N SER A 9 6.13 -3.88 -10.23
CA SER A 9 5.26 -4.47 -9.21
C SER A 9 6.08 -5.03 -8.05
N LEU A 10 5.75 -4.60 -6.83
CA LEU A 10 6.38 -5.06 -5.59
C LEU A 10 5.38 -5.89 -4.80
N ASP A 11 5.80 -7.09 -4.41
CA ASP A 11 4.96 -8.04 -3.68
C ASP A 11 5.68 -8.58 -2.45
N VAL A 12 5.22 -8.14 -1.28
CA VAL A 12 5.75 -8.55 0.01
C VAL A 12 4.72 -9.36 0.81
N ARG A 13 3.80 -10.04 0.13
CA ARG A 13 2.80 -10.89 0.80
C ARG A 13 3.47 -12.03 1.58
N GLY A 14 2.97 -12.29 2.79
CA GLY A 14 3.48 -13.32 3.70
C GLY A 14 4.72 -12.92 4.49
N CYS A 15 5.23 -11.69 4.31
CA CYS A 15 6.45 -11.23 4.98
C CYS A 15 6.18 -10.87 6.46
N SER A 16 6.06 -11.90 7.30
CA SER A 16 5.78 -11.76 8.74
C SER A 16 6.96 -11.22 9.56
N LYS A 17 8.18 -11.19 8.99
CA LYS A 17 9.38 -10.63 9.62
C LYS A 17 9.70 -9.20 9.18
N LEU A 18 9.00 -8.67 8.18
CA LEU A 18 9.29 -7.38 7.59
C LEU A 18 8.70 -6.27 8.47
N GLU A 19 9.56 -5.49 9.12
CA GLU A 19 9.15 -4.37 9.99
C GLU A 19 8.97 -3.07 9.21
N GLU A 20 9.75 -2.88 8.15
CA GLU A 20 9.74 -1.71 7.26
C GLU A 20 10.10 -2.13 5.83
N LEU A 21 9.80 -1.27 4.85
CA LEU A 21 10.19 -1.45 3.45
C LEU A 21 11.38 -0.53 3.11
N PRO A 22 12.62 -0.92 3.42
CA PRO A 22 13.79 -0.13 3.07
C PRO A 22 14.00 -0.13 1.55
N GLY A 23 14.40 1.02 0.99
CA GLY A 23 14.76 1.15 -0.42
C GLY A 23 13.57 1.26 -1.40
N ILE A 24 12.32 1.35 -0.91
CA ILE A 24 11.16 1.53 -1.79
C ILE A 24 11.22 2.86 -2.56
N GLU A 25 11.91 3.86 -2.01
CA GLU A 25 12.16 5.17 -2.65
C GLU A 25 12.95 5.08 -3.96
N THR A 26 13.68 3.98 -4.17
CA THR A 26 14.43 3.73 -5.41
C THR A 26 13.55 3.19 -6.53
N LEU A 27 12.33 2.72 -6.22
CA LEU A 27 11.41 2.07 -7.16
C LEU A 27 10.59 3.09 -7.97
N VAL A 28 11.22 4.10 -8.56
CA VAL A 28 10.53 5.21 -9.25
C VAL A 28 9.59 4.77 -10.39
N SER A 29 9.77 3.56 -10.93
CA SER A 29 8.90 2.96 -11.95
C SER A 29 7.77 2.09 -11.39
N LEU A 30 7.63 1.97 -10.07
CA LEU A 30 6.62 1.12 -9.46
C LEU A 30 5.21 1.58 -9.81
N THR A 31 4.41 0.66 -10.30
CA THR A 31 2.99 0.86 -10.64
C THR A 31 2.08 0.13 -9.67
N ARG A 32 2.54 -0.95 -9.04
CA ARG A 32 1.75 -1.78 -8.13
C ARG A 32 2.52 -2.16 -6.87
N LEU A 33 1.90 -2.01 -5.70
CA LEU A 33 2.43 -2.44 -4.41
C LEU A 33 1.42 -3.36 -3.73
N VAL A 34 1.85 -4.56 -3.37
CA VAL A 34 1.04 -5.54 -2.64
C VAL A 34 1.76 -5.97 -1.36
N ALA A 35 1.17 -5.68 -0.21
CA ALA A 35 1.55 -6.20 1.09
C ALA A 35 0.36 -6.95 1.67
N SER A 36 0.53 -8.20 2.08
CA SER A 36 -0.55 -8.91 2.77
C SER A 36 -0.02 -9.90 3.78
N GLY A 37 -0.62 -9.97 4.97
CA GLY A 37 -0.14 -10.83 6.04
C GLY A 37 1.22 -10.40 6.60
N CYS A 38 1.62 -9.13 6.39
CA CYS A 38 2.83 -8.57 6.98
C CYS A 38 2.52 -8.11 8.41
N VAL A 39 2.39 -9.08 9.32
CA VAL A 39 1.92 -8.81 10.69
C VAL A 39 2.84 -7.91 11.51
N LYS A 40 4.13 -7.84 11.17
CA LYS A 40 5.13 -6.99 11.84
C LYS A 40 5.41 -5.67 11.13
N LEU A 41 4.82 -5.43 9.96
CA LEU A 41 5.07 -4.22 9.18
C LEU A 41 4.49 -3.03 9.93
N LYS A 42 5.34 -2.15 10.47
CA LYS A 42 4.93 -1.03 11.33
C LYS A 42 4.64 0.22 10.54
N SER A 43 5.47 0.53 9.56
CA SER A 43 5.30 1.72 8.73
C SER A 43 5.79 1.49 7.31
N ILE A 44 5.20 2.22 6.37
CA ILE A 44 5.65 2.28 4.98
C ILE A 44 6.06 3.71 4.69
N ARG A 45 7.35 3.92 4.42
CA ARG A 45 7.94 5.22 4.09
C ARG A 45 8.51 5.17 2.68
N GLY A 46 8.86 6.32 2.10
CA GLY A 46 9.51 6.38 0.78
C GLY A 46 8.56 6.29 -0.42
N LEU A 47 7.24 6.21 -0.21
CA LEU A 47 6.25 6.22 -1.31
C LEU A 47 6.23 7.55 -2.08
N ARG A 48 6.77 8.63 -1.50
CA ARG A 48 6.80 9.97 -2.10
C ARG A 48 7.46 10.00 -3.48
N GLN A 49 8.44 9.14 -3.72
CA GLN A 49 9.15 9.08 -5.01
C GLN A 49 8.38 8.27 -6.08
N LEU A 50 7.36 7.52 -5.68
CA LEU A 50 6.59 6.61 -6.54
C LEU A 50 5.46 7.36 -7.25
N THR A 51 5.83 8.28 -8.14
CA THR A 51 4.86 9.11 -8.88
C THR A 51 4.01 8.29 -9.85
N LYS A 52 4.53 7.16 -10.35
CA LYS A 52 3.87 6.24 -11.29
C LYS A 52 3.02 5.16 -10.62
N LEU A 53 2.88 5.20 -9.30
CA LEU A 53 2.14 4.18 -8.55
C LEU A 53 0.66 4.27 -8.88
N LEU A 54 0.09 3.21 -9.45
CA LEU A 54 -1.31 3.11 -9.85
C LEU A 54 -2.16 2.39 -8.80
N GLY A 55 -1.60 1.38 -8.13
CA GLY A 55 -2.36 0.54 -7.19
C GLY A 55 -1.58 0.12 -5.96
N VAL A 56 -2.17 0.32 -4.79
CA VAL A 56 -1.63 -0.12 -3.49
C VAL A 56 -2.63 -1.04 -2.82
N THR A 57 -2.17 -2.19 -2.35
CA THR A 57 -2.98 -3.18 -1.66
C THR A 57 -2.24 -3.64 -0.41
N ILE A 58 -2.78 -3.34 0.76
CA ILE A 58 -2.22 -3.67 2.06
C ILE A 58 -3.30 -4.42 2.85
N LYS A 59 -3.13 -5.74 3.05
CA LYS A 59 -4.17 -6.58 3.66
C LYS A 59 -3.70 -7.38 4.86
N GLY A 60 -4.37 -7.25 6.00
CA GLY A 60 -4.05 -8.08 7.17
C GLY A 60 -2.67 -7.75 7.77
N CYS A 61 -2.28 -6.47 7.76
CA CYS A 61 -1.08 -6.00 8.43
C CYS A 61 -1.47 -5.45 9.82
N SER A 62 -1.34 -6.31 10.83
CA SER A 62 -1.81 -6.04 12.20
C SER A 62 -1.09 -4.90 12.90
N ASP A 63 0.22 -4.78 12.66
CA ASP A 63 1.08 -3.76 13.29
C ASP A 63 1.26 -2.51 12.44
N LEU A 64 0.62 -2.41 11.28
CA LEU A 64 0.80 -1.26 10.41
C LEU A 64 0.12 -0.04 11.03
N GLU A 65 0.93 0.95 11.42
CA GLU A 65 0.51 2.18 12.10
C GLU A 65 0.39 3.36 11.14
N GLU A 66 1.29 3.49 10.16
CA GLU A 66 1.31 4.63 9.25
C GLU A 66 1.80 4.29 7.84
N VAL A 67 1.26 5.00 6.85
CA VAL A 67 1.70 4.95 5.46
C VAL A 67 2.03 6.37 5.01
N GLU A 68 3.32 6.66 4.87
CA GLU A 68 3.84 7.98 4.56
C GLU A 68 4.20 8.10 3.07
N GLY A 69 3.76 9.19 2.46
CA GLY A 69 4.14 9.56 1.09
C GLY A 69 3.15 9.13 0.02
N ILE A 70 2.13 8.34 0.37
CA ILE A 70 1.02 7.92 -0.53
C ILE A 70 0.29 9.11 -1.15
N GLN A 71 0.22 10.23 -0.44
CA GLN A 71 -0.40 11.46 -0.91
C GLN A 71 0.30 12.07 -2.13
N HIS A 72 1.59 11.79 -2.31
CA HIS A 72 2.37 12.29 -3.44
C HIS A 72 2.26 11.40 -4.69
N CYS A 73 1.69 10.20 -4.58
CA CYS A 73 1.52 9.28 -5.70
C CYS A 73 0.38 9.73 -6.62
N MET A 74 0.54 10.82 -7.38
CA MET A 74 -0.55 11.47 -8.15
C MET A 74 -1.24 10.56 -9.18
N SER A 75 -0.58 9.48 -9.63
CA SER A 75 -1.17 8.50 -10.54
C SER A 75 -1.93 7.35 -9.85
N LEU A 76 -1.99 7.33 -8.51
CA LEU A 76 -2.73 6.31 -7.76
C LEU A 76 -4.23 6.32 -8.12
N GLU A 77 -4.70 5.18 -8.59
CA GLU A 77 -6.09 4.89 -8.97
C GLU A 77 -6.77 3.91 -8.01
N TYR A 78 -6.00 3.11 -7.27
CA TYR A 78 -6.53 2.11 -6.36
C TYR A 78 -5.76 2.04 -5.04
N LEU A 79 -6.50 2.09 -3.92
CA LEU A 79 -5.95 1.94 -2.57
C LEU A 79 -6.83 1.03 -1.71
N ASP A 80 -6.29 -0.14 -1.38
CA ASP A 80 -6.91 -1.10 -0.47
C ASP A 80 -6.03 -1.26 0.77
N VAL A 81 -6.61 -1.02 1.96
CA VAL A 81 -5.92 -1.14 3.25
C VAL A 81 -6.69 -2.02 4.25
N THR A 82 -7.38 -3.04 3.74
CA THR A 82 -8.28 -3.90 4.53
C THR A 82 -7.56 -4.71 5.62
N GLY A 83 -8.16 -4.78 6.81
CA GLY A 83 -7.60 -5.61 7.91
C GLY A 83 -6.29 -5.07 8.50
N CYS A 84 -6.07 -3.75 8.46
CA CYS A 84 -4.99 -3.07 9.17
C CYS A 84 -5.56 -2.25 10.33
N PRO A 85 -5.81 -2.86 11.51
CA PRO A 85 -6.56 -2.21 12.59
C PRO A 85 -5.80 -1.09 13.29
N LYS A 86 -4.46 -1.12 13.27
CA LYS A 86 -3.62 -0.07 13.86
C LYS A 86 -3.33 1.08 12.90
N LEU A 87 -3.76 0.99 11.63
CA LEU A 87 -3.39 1.96 10.62
C LEU A 87 -4.10 3.29 10.89
N ARG A 88 -3.31 4.32 11.16
CA ARG A 88 -3.76 5.67 11.41
C ARG A 88 -3.45 6.53 10.19
N TRP A 89 -4.50 7.14 9.66
CA TRP A 89 -4.36 8.13 8.62
C TRP A 89 -4.28 9.53 9.23
N SER A 90 -3.35 10.34 8.75
CA SER A 90 -3.37 11.76 9.08
C SER A 90 -4.50 12.43 8.31
N ALA A 91 -5.24 13.34 8.96
CA ALA A 91 -6.38 14.01 8.35
C ALA A 91 -6.02 14.66 7.00
N GLY A 92 -4.85 15.31 6.91
CA GLY A 92 -4.37 15.90 5.66
C GLY A 92 -4.16 14.89 4.52
N VAL A 93 -3.74 13.65 4.82
CA VAL A 93 -3.59 12.60 3.81
C VAL A 93 -4.95 12.07 3.39
N VAL A 94 -5.88 11.81 4.32
CA VAL A 94 -7.24 11.36 4.00
C VAL A 94 -7.94 12.38 3.10
N GLU A 95 -7.86 13.66 3.45
CA GLU A 95 -8.45 14.74 2.65
C GLU A 95 -7.86 14.77 1.25
N GLN A 96 -6.53 14.70 1.10
CA GLN A 96 -5.90 14.67 -0.22
C GLN A 96 -6.31 13.45 -1.04
N LEU A 97 -6.39 12.27 -0.44
CA LEU A 97 -6.83 11.05 -1.13
C LEU A 97 -8.31 11.13 -1.52
N ARG A 98 -9.16 11.75 -0.71
CA ARG A 98 -10.59 12.00 -1.02
C ARG A 98 -10.78 13.02 -2.12
N GLN A 99 -9.94 14.04 -2.20
CA GLN A 99 -9.96 15.04 -3.28
C GLN A 99 -9.62 14.42 -4.65
N ARG A 100 -9.05 13.21 -4.68
CA ARG A 100 -8.69 12.51 -5.91
C ARG A 100 -9.87 11.68 -6.39
N SER A 101 -10.66 12.28 -7.27
CA SER A 101 -11.82 11.65 -7.91
C SER A 101 -11.50 10.36 -8.69
N ALA A 102 -10.27 10.18 -9.14
CA ALA A 102 -9.81 8.97 -9.82
C ALA A 102 -9.40 7.82 -8.86
N LEU A 103 -9.26 8.10 -7.57
CA LEU A 103 -8.75 7.12 -6.61
C LEU A 103 -9.89 6.32 -5.98
N ARG A 104 -9.93 5.02 -6.26
CA ARG A 104 -10.85 4.07 -5.62
C ARG A 104 -10.30 3.67 -4.27
N LEU A 105 -10.95 4.16 -3.22
CA LEU A 105 -10.68 3.81 -1.82
C LEU A 105 -11.56 2.62 -1.41
N THR A 106 -11.00 1.72 -0.61
CA THR A 106 -11.80 0.69 0.09
C THR A 106 -12.27 1.19 1.45
N ASP A 107 -13.33 0.57 2.00
CA ASP A 107 -14.04 0.92 3.25
C ASP A 107 -13.17 0.96 4.53
N SER A 108 -11.87 0.64 4.39
CA SER A 108 -10.90 0.59 5.49
C SER A 108 -10.20 1.91 5.78
N ILE A 109 -10.43 2.93 4.97
CA ILE A 109 -10.09 4.32 5.35
C ILE A 109 -11.26 4.84 6.17
N PRO A 110 -11.03 5.53 7.31
CA PRO A 110 -12.12 6.03 8.13
C PRO A 110 -13.09 6.88 7.29
N SER A 111 -14.24 6.28 7.00
CA SER A 111 -15.42 6.95 6.50
C SER A 111 -16.04 7.64 7.69
N THR A 112 -16.21 8.96 7.63
CA THR A 112 -17.12 9.67 8.53
C THR A 112 -18.57 9.31 8.17
N SER A 113 -18.91 8.02 8.17
CA SER A 113 -20.28 7.47 8.10
C SER A 113 -20.22 5.95 8.00
N SER A 114 -20.67 5.31 9.09
CA SER A 114 -21.32 4.00 9.23
C SER A 114 -20.58 2.71 8.81
N PRO A 115 -20.78 1.60 9.56
CA PRO A 115 -20.13 0.32 9.29
C PRO A 115 -20.90 -0.46 8.21
N GLY A 116 -20.21 -0.98 7.19
CA GLY A 116 -20.88 -1.73 6.12
C GLY A 116 -19.98 -2.57 5.21
N SER A 117 -19.81 -3.84 5.61
CA SER A 117 -19.74 -5.02 4.70
C SER A 117 -18.46 -5.36 3.92
N ARG A 118 -17.81 -6.41 4.43
CA ARG A 118 -17.31 -7.63 3.76
C ARG A 118 -17.40 -7.64 2.21
N GLY A 119 -16.23 -7.61 1.56
CA GLY A 119 -16.10 -7.88 0.12
C GLY A 119 -14.74 -8.50 -0.20
N GLY A 120 -14.73 -9.80 -0.49
CA GLY A 120 -13.57 -10.52 -1.01
C GLY A 120 -13.31 -10.18 -2.47
N GLY A 121 -12.06 -10.35 -2.91
CA GLY A 121 -11.68 -10.16 -4.31
C GLY A 121 -10.27 -10.68 -4.57
N SER A 122 -10.19 -11.92 -5.02
CA SER A 122 -8.99 -12.53 -5.59
C SER A 122 -8.82 -12.05 -7.03
N SER A 123 -7.61 -11.64 -7.41
CA SER A 123 -7.11 -11.71 -8.80
C SER A 123 -5.59 -11.58 -8.79
N ILE A 124 -4.94 -12.70 -9.09
CA ILE A 124 -3.49 -12.80 -9.30
C ILE A 124 -3.22 -12.40 -10.75
N SER A 125 -2.34 -11.40 -10.94
CA SER A 125 -1.73 -11.13 -12.24
C SER A 125 -0.23 -11.39 -12.15
N ARG A 126 0.28 -12.05 -13.19
CA ARG A 126 1.57 -12.73 -13.25
C ARG A 126 2.71 -11.74 -13.53
N SER A 127 3.37 -11.24 -12.48
CA SER A 127 4.75 -10.70 -12.54
C SER A 127 5.34 -10.23 -11.18
N SER A 128 4.76 -10.64 -10.05
CA SER A 128 5.25 -10.32 -8.71
C SER A 128 6.62 -10.94 -8.40
N LEU A 129 7.62 -10.11 -8.05
CA LEU A 129 8.76 -10.57 -7.24
C LEU A 129 8.23 -10.81 -5.82
N CYS A 130 7.95 -12.07 -5.50
CA CYS A 130 7.55 -12.49 -4.17
C CYS A 130 8.81 -12.57 -3.29
N PHE A 131 8.99 -11.62 -2.36
CA PHE A 131 10.15 -11.62 -1.46
C PHE A 131 10.13 -12.73 -0.39
N CYS A 132 9.15 -13.63 -0.41
CA CYS A 132 8.93 -14.66 0.62
C CYS A 132 9.81 -15.93 0.47
N MET A 133 10.79 -15.97 -0.44
CA MET A 133 11.64 -17.17 -0.68
C MET A 133 13.16 -16.95 -0.53
N ILE A 134 13.61 -15.89 0.14
CA ILE A 134 15.04 -15.71 0.49
C ILE A 134 15.22 -15.74 2.01
#